data_AF-A0A924SQX6-F1
#
_entry.id   AF-A0A924SQX6-F1
#
_cell.length_a   1.000
_cell.length_b   1.000
_cell.length_c   1.000
_cell.angle_alpha   90.00
_cell.angle_beta   90.00
_cell.angle_gamma   90.00
#
_symmetry.space_group_name_H-M   'P 1'
#
loop_
_entity.id
_entity.type
_entity.pdbx_description
1 polymer ?
#
loop_
_entity_poly.entity_id
_entity_poly.type
_entity_poly.pdbx_seq_one_letter_code
_entity_poly.pdbx_strand_id
1 'polypeptide(L)' 'QVLPEIASRRSFAPVTVSKDQYLMLGDNRNNSEDSRYIGLVPRHLLIGRAVRVLVSADIDGNWMPRGERFGKALGVNAQ' A
#
# COMPACT_ATOMS: atom_id res chain seq x y z
N GLN A 1 2.29 15.59 13.16
CA GLN A 1 2.53 16.16 11.83
C GLN A 1 1.20 16.48 11.20
N VAL A 2 0.90 17.77 10.98
CA VAL A 2 -0.26 18.21 10.20
C VAL A 2 0.22 18.30 8.76
N LEU A 3 -0.25 17.39 7.91
CA LEU A 3 -0.04 17.52 6.47
C LEU A 3 -1.05 18.56 5.95
N PRO A 4 -0.67 19.50 5.05
CA PRO A 4 -1.66 20.31 4.33
C PRO A 4 -2.67 19.36 3.68
N GLU A 5 -3.95 19.75 3.59
CA GLU A 5 -4.99 18.90 3.00
C GLU A 5 -4.65 18.57 1.54
N ILE A 6 -3.95 17.45 1.34
CA ILE A 6 -3.87 16.82 0.03
C ILE A 6 -5.28 16.34 -0.25
N ALA A 7 -5.94 16.96 -1.23
CA ALA A 7 -7.24 16.55 -1.72
C ALA A 7 -7.16 15.06 -2.08
N SER A 8 -7.69 14.22 -1.21
CA SER A 8 -7.69 12.78 -1.38
C SER A 8 -9.13 12.30 -1.33
N ARG A 9 -9.50 11.40 -2.24
CA ARG A 9 -10.80 10.72 -2.19
C ARG A 9 -10.82 9.79 -0.97
N ARG A 10 -11.07 10.31 0.23
CA ARG A 10 -11.15 9.49 1.45
C ARG A 10 -12.39 8.62 1.47
N SER A 11 -13.44 9.07 0.80
CA SER A 11 -14.71 8.36 0.64
C SER A 11 -15.07 8.29 -0.83
N PHE A 12 -15.70 7.18 -1.22
CA PHE A 12 -16.24 6.94 -2.55
C PHE A 12 -17.54 6.14 -2.40
N ALA A 13 -18.41 6.20 -3.41
CA ALA A 13 -19.64 5.43 -3.41
C ALA A 13 -19.35 3.92 -3.29
N PRO A 14 -20.28 3.10 -2.78
CA PRO A 14 -20.10 1.65 -2.76
C PRO A 14 -19.69 1.11 -4.14
N VAL A 15 -18.70 0.23 -4.16
CA VAL A 15 -18.21 -0.43 -5.38
C VAL A 15 -18.46 -1.93 -5.26
N THR A 16 -19.19 -2.48 -6.23
CA THR A 16 -19.30 -3.93 -6.40
C THR A 16 -18.07 -4.44 -7.12
N VAL A 17 -17.28 -5.28 -6.45
CA VAL A 17 -16.11 -5.94 -7.04
C VAL A 17 -16.58 -7.19 -7.78
N SER A 18 -16.45 -7.19 -9.10
CA SER A 18 -16.81 -8.34 -9.92
C SER A 18 -15.80 -9.49 -9.79
N LYS A 19 -16.18 -10.67 -10.30
CA LYS A 19 -15.28 -11.83 -10.35
C LYS A 19 -13.99 -11.45 -11.11
N ASP A 20 -12.86 -11.95 -10.62
CA ASP A 20 -11.53 -11.72 -11.20
C ASP A 20 -11.06 -10.25 -11.21
N GLN A 21 -11.61 -9.43 -10.31
CA GLN A 21 -11.18 -8.06 -10.05
C GLN A 21 -10.82 -7.86 -8.58
N TYR A 22 -10.01 -6.84 -8.30
CA TYR A 22 -9.58 -6.49 -6.96
C TYR A 22 -9.67 -4.98 -6.74
N LEU A 23 -10.21 -4.59 -5.60
CA LEU A 23 -10.08 -3.23 -5.07
C LEU A 23 -8.76 -3.15 -4.31
N MET A 24 -7.81 -2.35 -4.80
CA MET A 24 -6.52 -2.14 -4.16
C MET A 24 -6.50 -0.77 -3.48
N LEU A 25 -6.06 -0.72 -2.23
CA LEU A 25 -5.91 0.52 -1.46
C LEU A 25 -4.53 0.53 -0.79
N GLY A 26 -3.80 1.63 -0.90
CA GLY A 26 -2.53 1.80 -0.21
C GLY A 26 -2.73 2.13 1.27
N ASP A 27 -1.75 1.80 2.12
CA ASP A 27 -1.79 2.13 3.55
C ASP A 27 -1.68 3.64 3.79
N ASN A 28 -0.88 4.35 2.97
CA ASN A 28 -0.79 5.81 2.99
C ASN A 28 -1.93 6.45 2.18
N ARG A 29 -3.14 6.43 2.72
CA ARG A 29 -4.39 6.78 2.01
C ARG A 29 -4.42 8.17 1.37
N ASN A 30 -3.72 9.15 1.94
CA ASN A 30 -3.68 10.51 1.39
C ASN A 30 -2.65 10.65 0.26
N ASN A 31 -1.72 9.70 0.12
CA ASN A 31 -0.62 9.74 -0.85
C ASN A 31 -0.53 8.41 -1.62
N SER A 32 -1.67 7.97 -2.15
CA SER A 32 -1.80 6.70 -2.85
C SER A 32 -2.77 6.87 -4.03
N GLU A 33 -2.24 6.74 -5.24
CA GLU A 33 -3.01 6.67 -6.49
C GLU A 33 -3.48 5.23 -6.73
N ASP A 34 -4.36 4.77 -5.86
CA ASP A 34 -4.87 3.40 -5.88
C ASP A 34 -6.23 3.30 -6.61
N SER A 35 -7.00 2.24 -6.39
CA SER A 35 -8.25 1.99 -7.13
C SER A 35 -9.29 3.11 -7.06
N ARG A 36 -9.15 4.07 -6.14
CA ARG A 36 -9.95 5.30 -6.09
C ARG A 36 -9.69 6.25 -7.27
N TYR A 37 -8.59 6.06 -7.98
CA TYR A 37 -8.17 6.83 -9.15
C TYR A 37 -8.09 5.97 -10.41
N ILE A 38 -7.50 4.76 -10.31
CA ILE A 38 -7.23 3.91 -11.48
C ILE A 38 -8.29 2.82 -11.72
N GLY A 39 -9.26 2.67 -10.82
CA GLY A 39 -10.30 1.63 -10.90
C GLY A 39 -9.86 0.26 -10.36
N LEU A 40 -10.68 -0.76 -10.60
CA LEU A 40 -10.41 -2.13 -10.16
C LEU A 40 -9.26 -2.77 -10.95
N VAL A 41 -8.51 -3.65 -10.28
CA VAL A 41 -7.34 -4.33 -10.86
C VAL A 41 -7.72 -5.75 -11.28
N PRO A 42 -7.56 -6.13 -12.56
CA PRO A 42 -7.78 -7.49 -13.02
C PRO A 42 -6.86 -8.52 -12.35
N ARG A 43 -7.41 -9.69 -12.01
CA ARG A 43 -6.67 -10.81 -11.37
C ARG A 43 -5.42 -11.22 -12.13
N HIS A 44 -5.47 -11.23 -13.46
CA HIS A 44 -4.36 -11.70 -14.30
C HIS A 44 -3.12 -10.79 -14.25
N LEU A 45 -3.24 -9.57 -13.71
CA LEU A 45 -2.11 -8.66 -13.49
C LEU A 45 -1.40 -8.90 -12.15
N LEU A 46 -1.95 -9.77 -11.28
CA LEU A 46 -1.34 -10.08 -10.00
C LEU A 46 -0.15 -11.03 -10.17
N ILE A 47 1.03 -10.57 -9.77
CA ILE A 47 2.27 -11.37 -9.81
C ILE A 47 2.42 -12.22 -8.53
N GLY A 48 2.09 -11.66 -7.36
CA GLY A 48 2.25 -12.36 -6.09
C GLY A 48 1.88 -11.51 -4.87
N ARG A 49 2.20 -12.04 -3.68
CA ARG A 49 1.95 -11.38 -2.38
C ARG A 49 3.29 -11.05 -1.70
N ALA A 50 3.45 -9.81 -1.26
CA ALA A 50 4.57 -9.42 -0.39
C ALA A 50 4.40 -10.06 1.01
N VAL A 51 5.44 -10.72 1.52
CA VAL A 51 5.37 -11.49 2.77
C VAL A 51 6.39 -11.08 3.83
N ARG A 52 7.56 -10.54 3.43
CA ARG A 52 8.62 -10.09 4.35
C ARG A 52 9.42 -8.93 3.76
N VAL A 53 10.08 -8.16 4.62
CA VAL A 53 11.02 -7.09 4.22
C VAL A 53 12.43 -7.67 4.03
N LEU A 54 13.01 -7.47 2.85
CA LEU A 54 14.37 -7.94 2.54
C LEU A 54 15.45 -6.89 2.83
N VAL A 55 15.22 -5.63 2.47
CA VAL A 55 16.16 -4.51 2.69
C VAL A 55 15.37 -3.27 3.05
N SER A 56 15.93 -2.42 3.92
CA SER A 56 15.35 -1.14 4.31
C SER A 56 16.44 -0.14 4.68
N ALA A 57 16.27 1.12 4.27
CA ALA A 57 17.16 2.24 4.61
C ALA A 57 16.35 3.43 5.12
N ASP A 58 16.99 4.31 5.89
CA ASP A 58 16.44 5.61 6.29
C ASP A 58 16.68 6.66 5.19
N ILE A 59 15.79 6.68 4.20
CA ILE A 59 15.95 7.49 2.98
C ILE A 59 15.68 8.98 3.18
N ASP A 60 14.96 9.34 4.23
CA ASP A 60 14.65 10.73 4.56
C ASP A 60 15.72 11.35 5.47
N GLY A 61 16.60 10.52 6.05
CA GLY A 61 17.67 10.92 6.94
C GLY A 61 19.06 10.67 6.36
N ASN A 62 19.82 9.79 7.01
CA ASN A 62 21.24 9.60 6.76
C ASN A 62 21.57 8.38 5.89
N TRP A 63 20.57 7.78 5.23
CA TRP A 63 20.71 6.58 4.40
C TRP A 63 21.18 5.32 5.14
N MET A 64 21.24 5.33 6.48
CA MET A 64 21.66 4.15 7.24
C MET A 64 20.67 2.99 7.07
N PRO A 65 21.15 1.73 7.06
CA PRO A 65 20.30 0.56 6.98
C PRO A 65 19.44 0.43 8.26
N ARG A 66 18.15 0.13 8.06
CA ARG A 66 17.18 -0.16 9.13
C ARG A 66 17.13 -1.67 9.37
N GLY A 67 18.16 -2.17 10.05
CA GLY A 67 18.38 -3.60 10.27
C GLY A 67 17.26 -4.30 11.03
N GLU A 68 16.56 -3.59 11.91
CA GLU A 68 15.41 -4.07 12.70
C GLU A 68 14.21 -4.47 11.83
N ARG A 69 14.20 -4.05 10.55
CA ARG A 69 13.13 -4.39 9.62
C ARG A 69 13.42 -5.64 8.81
N PHE A 70 14.66 -6.14 8.80
CA PHE A 70 15.00 -7.34 8.05
C PHE A 70 14.16 -8.54 8.50
N GLY A 71 13.57 -9.26 7.53
CA GLY A 71 12.77 -10.45 7.79
C GLY A 71 11.41 -10.19 8.44
N LYS A 72 11.08 -8.93 8.78
CA LYS A 72 9.78 -8.57 9.37
C LYS A 72 8.66 -9.02 8.44
N ALA A 73 7.71 -9.78 8.99
CA ALA A 73 6.57 -10.28 8.24
C ALA A 73 5.64 -9.15 7.78
N LEU A 74 4.91 -9.39 6.69
CA LEU A 74 3.89 -8.49 6.14
C LEU A 74 2.54 -9.22 6.05
N GLY A 75 1.51 -8.65 6.67
CA GLY A 75 0.15 -9.18 6.70
C GLY A 75 -0.46 -9.25 8.10
N VAL A 76 -1.69 -9.79 8.17
CA VAL A 76 -2.57 -9.73 9.36
C VAL A 76 -1.99 -10.41 10.61
N ASN A 77 -0.97 -11.28 10.47
CA ASN A 77 -0.29 -11.97 11.57
C ASN A 77 1.18 -11.55 11.74
N ALA A 78 1.57 -10.38 11.22
CA ALA A 78 2.91 -9.84 11.40
C ALA A 78 2.99 -9.09 12.74
N GLN A 79 3.25 -9.82 13.82
CA GLN A 79 3.76 -9.25 15.08
C GLN A 79 5.27 -9.06 14.97
#